data_AF-A0A0T6B2N3-F1
#
_entry.id   AF-A0A0T6B2N3-F1
#
_cell.length_a   1.000
_cell.length_b   1.000
_cell.length_c   1.000
_cell.angle_alpha   90.00
_cell.angle_beta   90.00
_cell.angle_gamma   90.00
#
_symmetry.space_group_name_H-M   'P 1'
#
loop_
_entity.id
_entity.type
_entity.pdbx_description
1 polymer ?
#
loop_
_entity_poly.entity_id
_entity_poly.type
_entity_poly.pdbx_seq_one_letter_code
_entity_poly.pdbx_strand_id
1 'polypeptide(L)'
;MTTIVTGVKHPNIVCDGCKSQGISGMRYKCSICFDYDLCYMCYHGDKHDTTHPFKRFDSTTLSGLDLPARKNGKKCELKGIFVGAKVVRGYNWEWATQDGGEG
;
A
#
# COMPACT_ATOMS: atom_id res chain seq x y z
N MET A 1 -3.22 -12.80 -2.24
CA MET A 1 -3.15 -12.21 -0.89
C MET A 1 -1.99 -11.22 -0.88
N THR A 2 -2.25 -9.92 -1.02
CA THR A 2 -1.22 -8.89 -0.83
C THR A 2 -1.00 -8.72 0.67
N THR A 3 -0.01 -9.41 1.20
CA THR A 3 0.45 -9.22 2.57
C THR A 3 1.00 -7.81 2.70
N ILE A 4 0.23 -6.87 3.23
CA ILE A 4 0.84 -5.80 4.02
C ILE A 4 1.42 -6.54 5.20
N VAL A 5 2.75 -6.70 5.20
CA VAL A 5 3.45 -7.32 6.33
C VAL A 5 3.21 -6.38 7.51
N THR A 6 2.28 -6.75 8.38
CA THR A 6 1.87 -5.93 9.53
C THR A 6 3.11 -5.63 10.36
N GLY A 7 3.38 -4.32 10.57
CA GLY A 7 4.51 -3.86 11.38
C GLY A 7 5.79 -3.48 10.62
N VAL A 8 5.90 -3.74 9.31
CA VAL A 8 7.06 -3.25 8.54
C VAL A 8 6.96 -1.73 8.32
N LYS A 9 8.03 -1.01 8.63
CA LYS A 9 8.15 0.43 8.40
C LYS A 9 9.56 0.78 7.92
N HIS A 10 9.65 1.73 7.01
CA HIS A 10 10.88 2.36 6.55
C HIS A 10 10.93 3.78 7.14
N PRO A 11 11.36 3.95 8.41
CA PRO A 11 11.17 5.20 9.17
C PRO A 11 11.87 6.41 8.55
N ASN A 12 13.02 6.20 7.93
CA ASN A 12 13.87 7.27 7.39
C ASN A 12 13.58 7.58 5.92
N ILE A 13 12.51 7.02 5.35
CA ILE A 13 12.15 7.20 3.94
C ILE A 13 10.84 7.99 3.85
N VAL A 14 10.86 9.05 3.06
CA VAL A 14 9.70 9.88 2.77
C VAL A 14 9.09 9.43 1.45
N CYS A 15 7.77 9.38 1.36
CA CYS A 15 7.11 9.18 0.08
C CYS A 15 7.11 10.50 -0.71
N ASP A 16 7.68 10.52 -1.91
CA ASP A 16 7.73 11.70 -2.75
C ASP A 16 6.36 12.12 -3.31
N GLY A 17 5.44 11.17 -3.46
CA GLY A 17 4.10 11.42 -4.00
C GLY A 17 3.15 12.12 -3.02
N CYS A 18 3.16 11.72 -1.73
CA CYS A 18 2.25 12.28 -0.72
C CYS A 18 2.96 12.97 0.46
N LYS A 19 4.30 12.98 0.48
CA LYS A 19 5.15 13.58 1.51
C LYS A 19 4.99 12.99 2.92
N SER A 20 4.36 11.82 3.04
CA SER A 20 4.28 11.11 4.31
C SER A 20 5.68 10.66 4.77
N GLN A 21 6.04 10.99 6.01
CA GLN A 21 7.29 10.57 6.63
C GLN A 21 7.18 9.13 7.16
N GLY A 22 8.17 8.31 6.82
CA GLY A 22 8.24 6.91 7.24
C GLY A 22 7.21 6.06 6.51
N ILE A 23 7.62 5.45 5.40
CA ILE A 23 6.74 4.57 4.61
C ILE A 23 6.38 3.32 5.44
N SER A 24 5.08 3.14 5.70
CA SER A 24 4.53 1.93 6.32
C SER A 24 4.22 0.87 5.27
N GLY A 25 4.56 -0.39 5.55
CA GLY A 25 4.42 -1.52 4.64
C GLY A 25 5.44 -1.47 3.49
N MET A 26 4.99 -1.77 2.28
CA MET A 26 5.84 -1.88 1.09
C MET A 26 6.36 -0.50 0.63
N ARG A 27 7.67 -0.41 0.42
CA ARG A 27 8.35 0.73 -0.21
C ARG A 27 8.61 0.44 -1.68
N TYR A 28 8.40 1.44 -2.54
CA TYR A 28 8.65 1.36 -3.98
C TYR A 28 9.65 2.44 -4.39
N LYS A 29 10.89 2.07 -4.70
CA LYS A 29 11.92 3.00 -5.16
C LYS A 29 11.96 3.02 -6.69
N CYS A 30 11.94 4.19 -7.31
CA CYS A 30 12.14 4.30 -8.76
C CYS A 30 13.55 3.87 -9.14
N SER A 31 13.69 3.06 -10.19
CA SER A 31 15.01 2.59 -10.66
C SER A 31 15.69 3.58 -11.62
N ILE A 32 15.00 4.63 -12.06
CA ILE A 32 15.50 5.64 -13.00
C ILE A 32 15.81 6.96 -12.28
N CYS A 33 14.89 7.43 -11.43
CA CYS A 33 15.04 8.71 -10.75
C CYS A 33 15.94 8.60 -9.54
N PHE A 34 16.77 9.63 -9.34
CA PHE A 34 17.59 9.73 -8.13
C PHE A 34 16.69 9.91 -6.91
N ASP A 35 16.90 9.04 -5.93
CA ASP A 35 16.24 9.04 -4.63
C ASP A 35 14.72 9.27 -4.61
N TYR A 36 14.00 8.63 -5.53
CA TYR A 36 12.55 8.78 -5.62
C TYR A 36 11.81 7.55 -5.06
N ASP A 37 11.00 7.75 -4.04
CA ASP A 37 10.35 6.70 -3.26
C ASP A 37 8.83 6.91 -3.14
N LEU A 38 8.06 5.85 -3.34
CA LEU A 38 6.60 5.83 -3.22
C LEU A 38 6.14 4.83 -2.16
N CYS A 39 5.11 5.22 -1.40
CA CYS A 39 4.35 4.29 -0.57
C CYS A 39 3.37 3.47 -1.42
N TYR A 40 2.80 2.41 -0.84
CA TYR A 40 1.79 1.56 -1.50
C TYR A 40 0.66 2.36 -2.17
N MET A 41 0.07 3.31 -1.45
CA MET A 41 -1.05 4.11 -1.98
C MET A 41 -0.64 4.98 -3.17
N CYS A 42 0.54 5.59 -3.13
CA CYS A 42 1.02 6.41 -4.26
C CYS A 42 1.45 5.56 -5.45
N TYR A 43 2.07 4.41 -5.21
CA TYR A 43 2.47 3.49 -6.27
C TYR A 43 1.25 2.92 -7.02
N HIS A 44 0.21 2.49 -6.30
CA HIS A 44 -1.03 1.98 -6.90
C HIS A 44 -1.99 3.06 -7.36
N GLY A 45 -1.86 4.29 -6.85
CA GLY A 45 -2.58 5.49 -7.33
C GLY A 45 -1.90 6.20 -8.50
N ASP A 46 -1.00 5.53 -9.23
CA ASP A 46 -0.30 6.05 -10.41
C ASP A 46 0.39 7.41 -10.21
N LYS A 47 0.86 7.70 -9.00
CA LYS A 47 1.76 8.83 -8.79
C LYS A 47 3.11 8.50 -9.42
N HIS A 48 3.79 9.54 -9.94
CA HIS A 48 5.03 9.44 -10.73
C HIS A 48 4.84 8.80 -12.12
N ASP A 49 5.83 8.97 -13.00
CA ASP A 49 5.83 8.40 -14.34
C ASP A 49 5.58 6.87 -14.30
N THR A 50 4.57 6.41 -15.04
CA THR A 50 4.18 5.00 -15.12
C THR A 50 5.06 4.20 -16.07
N THR A 51 5.90 4.85 -16.89
CA THR A 51 6.92 4.20 -17.72
C THR A 51 8.18 3.81 -16.94
N HIS A 52 8.38 4.38 -15.74
CA HIS A 52 9.55 4.07 -14.94
C HIS A 52 9.38 2.71 -14.22
N PRO A 53 10.38 1.81 -14.28
CA PRO A 53 10.46 0.62 -13.45
C PRO A 53 10.78 1.00 -12.00
N PHE A 54 10.45 0.09 -11.09
CA PHE A 54 10.61 0.28 -9.64
C PHE A 54 11.26 -0.94 -8.99
N LYS A 55 11.84 -0.76 -7.81
CA LYS A 55 12.19 -1.84 -6.88
C LYS A 55 11.23 -1.83 -5.70
N ARG A 56 10.67 -2.99 -5.37
CA ARG A 56 9.82 -3.18 -4.18
C ARG A 56 10.63 -3.72 -3.02
N PHE A 57 10.47 -3.11 -1.85
CA PHE A 57 11.06 -3.56 -0.60
C PHE A 57 9.94 -3.95 0.35
N ASP A 58 9.89 -5.23 0.71
CA ASP A 58 8.88 -5.79 1.63
C ASP A 58 9.33 -5.75 3.09
N SER A 59 10.62 -5.48 3.33
CA SER A 59 11.26 -5.31 4.63
C SER A 59 12.44 -4.34 4.50
N THR A 60 12.89 -3.77 5.61
CA THR A 60 14.09 -2.93 5.68
C THR A 60 15.39 -3.70 5.40
N THR A 61 15.38 -5.01 5.59
CA THR A 61 16.57 -5.87 5.52
C THR A 61 16.72 -6.61 4.20
N LEU A 62 15.68 -6.65 3.37
CA LEU A 62 15.69 -7.41 2.13
C LEU A 62 16.24 -6.59 0.97
N SER A 63 16.92 -7.27 0.05
CA SER A 63 17.24 -6.74 -1.26
C SER A 63 15.96 -6.51 -2.07
N GLY A 64 15.85 -5.34 -2.69
CA GLY A 64 14.64 -4.95 -3.42
C GLY A 64 14.37 -5.84 -4.62
N LEU A 65 13.09 -6.17 -4.83
CA LEU A 65 12.58 -6.92 -5.97
C LEU A 65 12.33 -6.00 -7.16
N ASP A 66 12.98 -6.25 -8.30
CA ASP A 66 12.75 -5.50 -9.54
C ASP A 66 11.32 -5.70 -10.07
N LEU A 67 10.65 -4.59 -10.36
CA LEU A 67 9.31 -4.52 -10.93
C LEU A 67 9.35 -3.81 -12.30
N PRO A 68 8.54 -4.29 -13.27
CA PRO A 68 8.40 -3.63 -14.55
C PRO A 68 7.66 -2.29 -14.43
N ALA A 69 7.69 -1.51 -15.52
CA ALA A 69 6.91 -0.29 -15.65
C ALA A 69 5.39 -0.55 -15.51
N ARG A 70 4.67 0.41 -14.93
CA ARG A 70 3.23 0.32 -14.65
C ARG A 70 2.33 0.60 -15.86
N LYS A 71 2.81 1.33 -16.89
CA LYS A 71 2.01 1.92 -17.98
C LYS A 71 1.06 0.93 -18.68
N ASN A 72 1.43 -0.36 -18.77
CA ASN A 72 0.63 -1.40 -19.39
C ASN A 72 0.31 -2.58 -18.45
N GLY A 73 0.54 -2.41 -17.14
CA GLY A 73 0.26 -3.45 -16.15
C GLY A 73 -1.24 -3.64 -15.95
N LYS A 74 -1.70 -4.89 -15.86
CA LYS A 74 -3.08 -5.19 -15.50
C LYS A 74 -3.33 -4.76 -14.06
N LYS A 75 -4.32 -3.89 -13.86
CA LYS A 75 -4.79 -3.47 -12.53
C LYS A 75 -6.12 -4.12 -12.21
N CYS A 76 -6.29 -4.48 -10.95
CA CYS A 76 -7.55 -5.00 -10.43
C CYS A 76 -8.01 -4.07 -9.31
N GLU A 77 -9.30 -3.82 -9.27
CA GLU A 77 -9.94 -3.07 -8.20
C GLU A 77 -10.02 -3.93 -6.94
N LEU A 78 -9.67 -3.35 -5.79
CA LEU A 78 -9.85 -4.00 -4.50
C LEU A 78 -11.32 -3.87 -4.08
N LYS A 79 -11.92 -4.96 -3.61
CA LYS A 79 -13.31 -5.01 -3.11
C LYS A 79 -13.34 -5.53 -1.68
N GLY A 80 -14.24 -4.99 -0.86
CA GLY A 80 -14.33 -5.33 0.56
C GLY A 80 -14.83 -4.16 1.41
N ILE A 81 -14.31 -4.05 2.63
CA ILE A 81 -14.68 -3.02 3.60
C ILE A 81 -13.96 -1.70 3.25
N PHE A 82 -14.48 -0.99 2.26
CA PHE A 82 -14.02 0.34 1.83
C PHE A 82 -15.08 1.40 2.10
N VAL A 83 -14.75 2.69 1.90
CA VAL A 83 -15.70 3.79 2.07
C VAL A 83 -16.96 3.54 1.23
N GLY A 84 -18.13 3.65 1.86
CA GLY A 84 -19.42 3.37 1.23
C GLY A 84 -19.87 1.90 1.31
N ALA A 85 -19.04 1.00 1.85
CA ALA A 85 -19.48 -0.37 2.13
C ALA A 85 -20.56 -0.37 3.22
N LYS A 86 -21.64 -1.14 2.98
CA LYS A 86 -22.58 -1.52 4.03
C LYS A 86 -21.97 -2.68 4.80
N VAL A 87 -21.93 -2.57 6.12
CA VAL A 87 -21.28 -3.54 7.00
C VAL A 87 -22.22 -3.91 8.14
N VAL A 88 -22.07 -5.13 8.63
CA VAL A 88 -22.72 -5.68 9.83
C VAL A 88 -21.63 -6.29 10.70
N ARG A 89 -21.91 -6.54 11.99
CA ARG A 89 -20.93 -7.14 12.89
C ARG A 89 -20.34 -8.44 12.32
N GLY A 90 -19.04 -8.61 12.49
CA GLY A 90 -18.31 -9.81 12.05
C GLY A 90 -18.22 -10.88 13.13
N TYR A 91 -17.57 -12.00 12.79
CA TYR A 91 -17.37 -13.14 13.69
C TYR A 91 -16.66 -12.79 15.01
N ASN A 92 -15.65 -11.91 14.97
CA ASN A 92 -14.87 -11.49 16.13
C ASN A 92 -15.45 -10.23 16.80
N TRP A 93 -16.77 -10.00 16.75
CA TRP A 93 -17.39 -8.83 17.37
C TRP A 93 -17.48 -9.00 18.89
N GLU A 94 -16.78 -8.13 19.62
CA GLU A 94 -16.74 -8.15 21.09
C GLU A 94 -17.31 -6.86 21.71
N TRP A 95 -17.98 -6.03 20.90
CA TRP A 95 -18.38 -4.66 21.26
C TRP A 95 -19.86 -4.54 21.67
N ALA A 96 -20.38 -5.53 22.37
CA ALA A 96 -21.77 -5.59 22.86
C ALA A 96 -22.79 -5.23 21.76
N THR A 97 -23.71 -4.29 22.01
CA THR A 97 -24.77 -3.85 21.08
C THR A 97 -24.57 -2.41 20.58
N GLN A 98 -23.33 -1.98 20.37
CA GLN A 98 -23.05 -0.62 19.84
C GLN A 98 -23.69 -0.35 18.47
N ASP A 99 -23.88 -1.40 17.69
CA ASP A 99 -24.56 -1.44 16.38
C ASP A 99 -26.08 -1.65 16.49
N GLY A 100 -26.65 -1.75 17.69
CA GLY A 100 -28.10 -1.82 17.91
C GLY A 100 -28.71 -3.23 17.91
N GLY A 101 -27.90 -4.29 17.79
CA GLY A 101 -28.36 -5.68 17.72
C GLY A 101 -27.79 -6.42 16.52
N GLU A 102 -28.18 -7.68 16.30
CA GLU A 102 -27.77 -8.42 15.10
C GLU A 102 -28.67 -8.02 13.92
N GLY A 103 -28.07 -7.51 12.84
CA GLY A 103 -28.79 -6.97 11.67
C GLY A 103 -27.86 -6.38 10.62
#